data_AF-Q0IBY0-F1
#
_entry.id   AF-Q0IBY0-F1
#
_cell.length_a   1.000
_cell.length_b   1.000
_cell.length_c   1.000
_cell.angle_alpha   90.00
_cell.angle_beta   90.00
_cell.angle_gamma   90.00
#
_symmetry.space_group_name_H-M   'P 1'
#
loop_
_entity.id
_entity.type
_entity.pdbx_description
1 polymer ?
#
loop_
_entity_poly.entity_id
_entity_poly.type
_entity_poly.pdbx_seq_one_letter_code
_entity_poly.pdbx_strand_id
1 'polypeptide(L)' 'MDQVERGNWQRILETLEAADDRDSGFYRRAKAICNGEPDPLLEQERKDQEQREQNG' A
#
# COMPACT_ATOMS: atom_id res chain seq x y z
N MET A 1 7.48 6.03 7.95
CA MET A 1 8.08 5.71 6.64
C MET A 1 9.30 6.58 6.43
N ASP A 2 10.44 5.99 6.05
CA ASP A 2 11.66 6.73 5.71
C ASP A 2 11.72 7.13 4.21
N GLN A 3 12.73 7.91 3.81
CA GLN A 3 12.86 8.38 2.43
C GLN A 3 13.11 7.26 1.41
N VAL A 4 13.82 6.20 1.80
CA VAL A 4 14.09 5.06 0.92
C VAL A 4 12.79 4.31 0.66
N GLU A 5 12.03 4.06 1.72
CA GLU A 5 10.75 3.37 1.64
C GLU A 5 9.75 4.18 0.80
N ARG A 6 9.66 5.50 0.99
CA ARG A 6 8.83 6.38 0.13
C ARG A 6 9.29 6.36 -1.33
N GLY A 7 10.60 6.36 -1.57
CA GLY A 7 11.17 6.25 -2.92
C GLY A 7 10.82 4.93 -3.61
N ASN A 8 10.72 3.83 -2.86
CA ASN A 8 10.27 2.56 -3.39
C ASN A 8 8.78 2.60 -3.77
N TRP A 9 7.93 3.19 -2.93
CA TRP A 9 6.52 3.38 -3.24
C TRP A 9 6.29 4.26 -4.47
N GLN A 10 7.12 5.28 -4.67
CA GLN A 10 7.05 6.11 -5.87
C GLN A 10 7.33 5.30 -7.14
N ARG A 11 8.37 4.44 -7.15
CA ARG A 11 8.66 3.56 -8.30
C ARG A 11 7.53 2.58 -8.59
N ILE A 12 6.90 2.06 -7.53
CA ILE A 12 5.73 1.18 -7.66
C ILE A 12 4.56 1.95 -8.30
N LEU A 13 4.26 3.16 -7.82
CA LEU A 13 3.22 4.01 -8.39
C LEU A 13 3.47 4.30 -9.88
N GLU A 14 4.68 4.71 -10.24
CA GLU A 14 5.08 4.98 -11.64
C GLU A 14 4.89 3.74 -12.53
N THR A 15 5.26 2.55 -12.04
CA THR A 15 5.10 1.30 -12.77
C THR A 15 3.63 0.95 -12.99
N LEU A 16 2.80 1.11 -11.96
CA LEU A 16 1.37 0.84 -12.02
C LEU A 16 0.64 1.84 -12.92
N GLU A 17 1.02 3.12 -12.89
CA GLU A 17 0.49 4.14 -13.80
C GLU A 17 0.85 3.87 -15.26
N ALA A 18 2.08 3.41 -15.53
CA ALA A 18 2.51 3.01 -16.87
C ALA A 18 1.76 1.77 -17.38
N ALA A 19 1.31 0.89 -16.48
CA ALA A 19 0.52 -0.29 -16.80
C ALA A 19 -1.01 -0.03 -16.81
N ASP A 20 -1.45 1.18 -16.47
CA ASP A 20 -2.86 1.54 -16.22
C ASP A 20 -3.55 0.70 -15.13
N ASP A 21 -2.78 0.01 -14.28
CA ASP A 21 -3.30 -0.78 -13.16
C ASP A 21 -3.59 0.13 -11.96
N ARG A 22 -4.76 0.79 -12.01
CA ARG A 22 -5.22 1.71 -10.96
C ARG A 22 -6.17 1.08 -9.94
N ASP A 23 -6.56 -0.17 -10.16
CA ASP A 23 -7.54 -0.85 -9.30
C ASP A 23 -6.89 -1.71 -8.22
N SER A 24 -5.61 -2.05 -8.36
CA SER A 24 -4.88 -2.84 -7.36
C SER A 24 -4.79 -2.15 -5.99
N GLY A 25 -4.77 -2.96 -4.93
CA GLY A 25 -4.49 -2.47 -3.58
C GLY A 25 -3.12 -1.80 -3.48
N PHE A 26 -2.14 -2.27 -4.27
CA PHE A 26 -0.82 -1.66 -4.39
C PHE A 26 -0.88 -0.24 -4.93
N TYR A 27 -1.70 0.03 -5.96
CA TYR A 27 -1.86 1.38 -6.51
C TYR A 27 -2.41 2.34 -5.46
N ARG A 28 -3.48 1.95 -4.76
CA ARG A 28 -4.12 2.78 -3.73
C ARG A 28 -3.15 3.10 -2.59
N ARG A 29 -2.39 2.10 -2.14
CA ARG A 29 -1.36 2.22 -1.10
C ARG A 29 -0.23 3.14 -1.54
N ALA A 30 0.35 2.89 -2.71
CA ALA A 30 1.44 3.68 -3.27
C ALA A 30 1.05 5.15 -3.43
N LYS A 31 -0.16 5.41 -3.97
CA LYS A 31 -0.69 6.77 -4.15
C LYS A 31 -0.86 7.51 -2.83
N ALA A 32 -1.51 6.90 -1.84
CA ALA A 32 -1.70 7.51 -0.52
C ALA A 32 -0.35 7.85 0.13
N ILE A 33 0.58 6.89 0.14
CA ILE A 33 1.92 7.07 0.69
C ILE A 33 2.69 8.19 -0.03
N CYS A 34 2.64 8.24 -1.36
CA CYS A 34 3.28 9.30 -2.14
C CYS A 34 2.69 10.68 -1.86
N ASN A 35 1.39 10.76 -1.56
CA ASN A 35 0.70 11.98 -1.13
C ASN A 35 0.96 12.37 0.33
N GLY A 36 1.64 11.52 1.11
CA GLY A 36 1.84 11.73 2.55
C GLY A 36 0.60 11.38 3.39
N GLU A 37 -0.34 10.66 2.80
CA GLU A 37 -1.53 10.13 3.47
C GLU A 37 -1.19 8.80 4.17
N PRO A 38 -1.92 8.44 5.24
CA PRO A 38 -1.79 7.14 5.85
C PRO A 38 -2.18 6.03 4.86
N ASP A 39 -1.58 4.86 5.06
CA ASP A 39 -1.88 3.68 4.26
C ASP A 39 -3.33 3.21 4.46
N PRO A 40 -4.15 3.20 3.40
CA PRO A 40 -5.57 2.90 3.50
C PRO A 40 -5.87 1.42 3.80
N LEU A 41 -4.91 0.52 3.65
CA LEU A 41 -5.10 -0.92 3.85
C LEU A 41 -4.49 -1.44 5.16
N LEU A 42 -3.67 -0.64 5.83
CA LEU A 42 -2.93 -1.05 7.03
C LEU A 42 -3.84 -1.56 8.16
N GLU A 43 -4.95 -0.86 8.42
CA GLU A 43 -5.87 -1.25 9.48
C GLU A 43 -6.67 -2.52 9.13
N GLN A 44 -6.99 -2.72 7.86
CA GLN A 44 -7.66 -3.94 7.41
C GLN A 44 -6.71 -5.15 7.49
N GLU A 45 -5.47 -5.00 7.01
CA GLU A 45 -4.46 -6.07 7.08
C GLU A 45 -4.18 -6.50 8.52
N ARG A 46 -4.12 -5.54 9.46
CA ARG A 46 -3.96 -5.83 10.89
C ARG A 46 -5.10 -6.69 11.43
N LYS A 47 -6.36 -6.35 11.08
CA LYS A 47 -7.54 -7.12 11.49
C LYS A 47 -7.56 -8.51 10.87
N ASP A 48 -7.20 -8.62 9.59
CA ASP A 48 -7.15 -9.90 8.89
C ASP A 48 -6.07 -10.83 9.48
N GLN A 49 -4.92 -10.27 9.88
CA GLN A 49 -3.86 -11.02 10.56
C GLN A 49 -4.33 -11.50 11.94
N GLU A 50 -4.90 -10.63 12.75
CA GLU A 50 -5.41 -10.97 14.08
C GLU A 50 -6.49 -12.07 14.01
N GLN A 51 -7.37 -11.99 13.00
CA GLN A 51 -8.39 -13.01 12.77
C GLN A 51 -7.81 -14.36 12.35
N ARG A 52 -6.71 -14.38 11.58
CA ARG A 52 -6.01 -15.63 11.21
C ARG A 52 -5.34 -16.28 12.41
N GLU A 53 -4.71 -15.48 13.27
CA GLU A 53 -4.07 -15.95 14.51
C GLU A 53 -5.09 -16.51 15.51
N GLN A 54 -6.31 -15.96 15.57
CA GLN A 54 -7.38 -16.48 16.41
C GLN A 54 -8.05 -17.76 15.89
N ASN A 55 -7.92 -18.06 14.59
CA ASN A 55 -8.53 -19.22 13.93
C ASN A 55 -7.54 -20.36 13.63
N GLY A 56 -6.27 -20.21 13.99
CA GLY A 56 -5.21 -21.22 13.82
C GLY A 56 -4.93 -21.97 15.11
#